data_AF-A0A1B6KAW7-F1
#
_entry.id   AF-A0A1B6KAW7-F1
#
_cell.length_a   1.000
_cell.length_b   1.000
_cell.length_c   1.000
_cell.angle_alpha   90.00
_cell.angle_beta   90.00
_cell.angle_gamma   90.00
#
_symmetry.space_group_name_H-M   'P 1'
#
loop_
_entity.id
_entity.type
_entity.pdbx_description
1 polymer ?
#
loop_
_entity_poly.entity_id
_entity_poly.type
_entity_poly.pdbx_seq_one_letter_code
_entity_poly.pdbx_strand_id
1 'polypeptide(L)'
;FKSGDVRANEYIGLAALHTMWVREHNRVARQLRRLNPHWLDEILFQESRRIVIGLLQHITFAEFLPLVLGKDTMNNFGMQLEKEDYFKGYKMNINPGLANSIGATALYFYISLMPKKLEVFDKTGKRIGDESI
;
A
#
# COMPACT_ATOMS: atom_id res chain seq x y z
N PHE A 1 3.83 -6.76 -17.21
CA PHE A 1 4.81 -6.48 -16.14
C PHE A 1 5.08 -7.73 -15.31
N LYS A 2 6.25 -7.83 -14.67
CA LYS A 2 6.59 -8.86 -13.68
C LYS A 2 6.57 -8.21 -12.29
N SER A 3 5.84 -8.79 -11.34
CA SER A 3 5.69 -8.26 -9.98
C SER A 3 5.60 -9.39 -8.96
N GLY A 4 5.49 -9.03 -7.67
CA GLY A 4 5.24 -9.98 -6.59
C GLY A 4 3.82 -10.53 -6.55
N ASP A 5 2.88 -9.93 -7.30
CA ASP A 5 1.51 -10.41 -7.47
C ASP A 5 1.24 -10.68 -8.96
N VAL A 6 0.59 -11.80 -9.27
CA VAL A 6 0.30 -12.25 -10.65
C VAL A 6 -0.71 -11.35 -11.37
N ARG A 7 -1.52 -10.60 -10.62
CA ARG A 7 -2.59 -9.71 -11.10
C ARG A 7 -2.12 -8.30 -11.38
N ALA A 8 -0.82 -8.01 -11.23
CA ALA A 8 -0.27 -6.68 -11.43
C ALA A 8 -0.56 -6.07 -12.84
N ASN A 9 -1.04 -6.86 -13.79
CA ASN A 9 -1.40 -6.45 -15.15
C ASN A 9 -2.93 -6.44 -15.42
N GLU A 10 -3.79 -6.60 -14.42
CA GLU A 10 -5.25 -6.69 -14.65
C GLU A 10 -5.83 -5.41 -15.27
N TYR A 11 -5.45 -4.24 -14.77
CA TYR A 11 -5.81 -2.96 -15.38
C TYR A 11 -4.71 -1.92 -15.17
N ILE A 12 -4.74 -0.86 -15.99
CA ILE A 12 -3.65 0.12 -16.08
C ILE A 12 -3.39 0.86 -14.76
N GLY A 13 -4.44 1.17 -13.99
CA GLY A 13 -4.31 1.82 -12.69
C GLY A 13 -3.56 0.95 -11.67
N LEU A 14 -3.83 -0.35 -11.64
CA LEU A 14 -3.11 -1.29 -10.77
C LEU A 14 -1.65 -1.41 -11.21
N ALA A 15 -1.39 -1.56 -12.51
CA ALA A 15 -0.03 -1.61 -13.05
C ALA A 15 0.77 -0.34 -12.73
N ALA A 16 0.13 0.84 -12.78
CA ALA A 16 0.73 2.11 -12.40
C ALA A 16 1.11 2.14 -10.90
N LEU A 17 0.22 1.67 -10.02
CA LEU A 17 0.49 1.56 -8.57
C LEU A 17 1.66 0.62 -8.28
N HIS A 18 1.70 -0.58 -8.89
CA HIS A 18 2.83 -1.49 -8.73
C HIS A 18 4.15 -0.84 -9.18
N THR A 19 4.13 -0.15 -10.32
CA THR A 19 5.31 0.55 -10.85
C THR A 19 5.78 1.66 -9.92
N MET A 20 4.85 2.43 -9.35
CA MET A 20 5.13 3.48 -8.38
C MET A 20 5.84 2.92 -7.15
N TRP A 21 5.35 1.82 -6.57
CA TRP A 21 5.95 1.22 -5.38
C TRP A 21 7.35 0.65 -5.63
N VAL A 22 7.60 0.06 -6.80
CA VAL A 22 8.94 -0.39 -7.19
C VAL A 22 9.90 0.80 -7.34
N ARG A 23 9.42 1.91 -7.92
CA ARG A 23 10.23 3.15 -8.01
C ARG A 23 10.52 3.73 -6.64
N GLU A 24 9.57 3.69 -5.72
CA GLU A 24 9.75 4.17 -4.36
C GLU A 24 10.78 3.33 -3.59
N HIS A 25 10.70 2.00 -3.69
CA HIS A 25 11.72 1.11 -3.13
C HIS A 25 13.13 1.48 -3.62
N ASN A 26 13.30 1.66 -4.94
CA ASN A 26 14.58 2.06 -5.52
C ASN A 26 15.01 3.48 -5.10
N ARG A 27 14.07 4.41 -4.91
CA ARG A 27 14.36 5.75 -4.40
C ARG A 27 14.91 5.66 -2.98
N VAL A 28 14.25 4.92 -2.09
CA VAL A 28 14.68 4.69 -0.70
C VAL A 28 16.05 4.01 -0.66
N ALA A 29 16.27 2.95 -1.44
CA ALA A 29 17.55 2.24 -1.49
C ALA A 29 18.71 3.15 -1.89
N ARG A 30 18.52 4.03 -2.89
CA ARG A 30 19.54 5.01 -3.29
C ARG A 30 19.84 6.02 -2.18
N GLN A 31 18.83 6.47 -1.43
CA GLN A 31 19.05 7.38 -0.30
C GLN A 31 19.79 6.67 0.84
N LEU A 32 19.39 5.44 1.17
CA LEU A 32 20.06 4.64 2.20
C LEU A 32 21.52 4.34 1.85
N ARG A 33 21.84 4.07 0.57
CA ARG A 33 23.23 3.89 0.11
C ARG A 33 24.06 5.15 0.29
N ARG A 34 23.49 6.34 0.06
CA ARG A 34 24.20 7.62 0.25
C ARG A 34 24.50 7.87 1.72
N LEU A 35 23.55 7.56 2.60
CA LEU A 35 23.70 7.71 4.05
C LEU A 35 24.62 6.64 4.65
N ASN A 36 24.57 5.42 4.10
CA ASN A 36 25.33 4.26 4.57
C ASN A 36 26.13 3.62 3.42
N PRO A 37 27.23 4.24 2.96
CA PRO A 37 28.00 3.72 1.82
C PRO A 37 28.56 2.30 2.05
N HIS A 38 28.78 1.95 3.32
CA HIS A 38 29.32 0.67 3.78
C HIS A 38 28.30 -0.48 3.77
N TRP A 39 27.00 -0.21 3.58
CA TRP A 39 26.00 -1.27 3.51
C TRP A 39 26.12 -2.10 2.24
N LEU A 40 25.98 -3.41 2.38
CA LEU A 40 25.85 -4.34 1.28
C LEU A 40 24.47 -4.23 0.64
N ASP A 41 24.35 -4.76 -0.58
CA ASP A 41 23.10 -4.69 -1.36
C ASP A 41 21.91 -5.34 -0.64
N GLU A 42 22.12 -6.51 -0.02
CA GLU A 42 21.07 -7.20 0.74
C GLU A 42 20.51 -6.34 1.88
N ILE A 43 21.37 -5.64 2.62
CA ILE A 43 20.94 -4.75 3.70
C ILE A 43 20.11 -3.59 3.13
N LEU A 44 20.56 -3.00 2.03
CA LEU A 44 19.82 -1.92 1.37
C LEU A 44 18.44 -2.38 0.89
N PHE A 45 18.36 -3.58 0.32
CA PHE A 45 17.10 -4.17 -0.10
C PHE A 45 16.15 -4.38 1.08
N GLN A 46 16.61 -5.03 2.15
CA GLN A 46 15.75 -5.34 3.32
C GLN A 46 15.30 -4.08 4.05
N GLU A 47 16.19 -3.10 4.26
CA GLU A 47 15.82 -1.83 4.92
C GLU A 47 14.88 -1.00 4.04
N SER A 48 15.11 -0.95 2.73
CA SER A 48 14.17 -0.28 1.80
C SER A 48 12.82 -0.97 1.77
N ARG A 49 12.79 -2.31 1.78
CA ARG A 49 11.56 -3.10 1.87
C ARG A 49 10.82 -2.82 3.18
N ARG A 50 11.52 -2.77 4.31
CA ARG A 50 10.95 -2.48 5.63
C ARG A 50 10.29 -1.10 5.66
N ILE A 51 10.95 -0.08 5.11
CA ILE A 51 10.39 1.28 5.02
C ILE A 51 9.14 1.30 4.14
N VAL A 52 9.19 0.69 2.95
CA VAL A 52 8.02 0.65 2.04
C VAL A 52 6.83 -0.09 2.66
N ILE A 53 7.08 -1.19 3.39
CA ILE A 53 6.02 -1.88 4.16
C ILE A 53 5.41 -0.93 5.21
N GLY A 54 6.25 -0.18 5.93
CA GLY A 54 5.78 0.82 6.90
C GLY A 54 4.91 1.91 6.25
N LEU A 55 5.30 2.40 5.06
CA LEU A 55 4.49 3.36 4.29
C LEU A 55 3.13 2.78 3.89
N LEU A 56 3.11 1.54 3.37
CA LEU A 56 1.88 0.84 3.00
C LEU A 56 0.96 0.64 4.22
N GLN A 57 1.51 0.24 5.36
CA GLN A 57 0.76 0.09 6.60
C GLN A 57 0.21 1.43 7.09
N HIS A 58 1.02 2.50 7.05
CA HIS A 58 0.60 3.83 7.48
C HIS A 58 -0.57 4.33 6.63
N ILE A 59 -0.45 4.33 5.30
CA ILE A 59 -1.54 4.75 4.40
C ILE A 59 -2.80 3.90 4.65
N THR A 60 -2.63 2.59 4.84
CA THR A 60 -3.75 1.67 5.08
C THR A 60 -4.52 2.02 6.37
N PHE A 61 -3.82 2.15 7.50
CA PHE A 61 -4.45 2.35 8.81
C PHE A 61 -4.81 3.81 9.10
N ALA A 62 -4.04 4.77 8.60
CA ALA A 62 -4.26 6.19 8.82
C ALA A 62 -5.28 6.80 7.87
N GLU A 63 -5.26 6.39 6.59
CA GLU A 63 -5.99 7.08 5.53
C GLU A 63 -7.13 6.22 4.97
N PHE A 64 -6.87 4.95 4.64
CA PHE A 64 -7.85 4.12 3.93
C PHE A 64 -8.91 3.51 4.85
N LEU A 65 -8.51 2.75 5.88
CA LEU A 65 -9.44 2.04 6.76
C LEU A 65 -10.43 2.96 7.49
N PRO A 66 -10.06 4.15 8.00
CA PRO A 66 -11.03 5.06 8.61
C PRO A 66 -12.14 5.53 7.67
N LEU A 67 -11.84 5.66 6.37
CA LEU A 67 -12.83 6.04 5.35
C LEU A 67 -13.78 4.89 5.00
N VAL A 68 -13.28 3.65 5.05
CA VAL A 68 -14.06 2.44 4.72
C VAL A 68 -14.91 1.96 5.90
N LEU A 69 -14.32 1.89 7.09
CA LEU A 69 -14.94 1.27 8.28
C LEU A 69 -15.60 2.29 9.21
N GLY A 70 -15.26 3.58 9.07
CA GLY A 70 -15.67 4.65 9.96
C GLY A 70 -14.81 4.76 11.23
N LYS A 71 -14.76 5.98 11.79
CA LYS A 71 -13.92 6.29 12.96
C LYS A 71 -14.34 5.50 14.20
N ASP A 72 -15.63 5.28 14.41
CA ASP A 72 -16.14 4.55 15.58
C ASP A 72 -15.69 3.09 15.58
N THR A 73 -15.75 2.43 14.42
CA THR A 73 -15.21 1.07 14.26
C THR A 73 -13.71 1.03 14.53
N MET A 74 -12.94 1.97 13.97
CA MET A 74 -11.50 2.05 14.22
C MET A 74 -11.18 2.20 15.71
N ASN A 75 -11.96 3.00 16.43
CA ASN A 75 -11.82 3.18 17.89
C ASN A 75 -12.14 1.89 18.65
N ASN A 76 -13.28 1.28 18.35
CA ASN A 76 -13.77 0.10 19.07
C ASN A 76 -12.82 -1.11 18.95
N PHE A 77 -12.11 -1.21 17.82
CA PHE A 77 -11.13 -2.28 17.58
C PHE A 77 -9.69 -1.86 17.85
N GLY A 78 -9.44 -0.63 18.33
CA GLY A 78 -8.09 -0.15 18.64
C GLY A 78 -7.14 -0.12 17.43
N MET A 79 -7.67 0.18 16.24
CA MET A 79 -6.93 0.18 14.98
C MET A 79 -6.36 1.56 14.62
N GLN A 80 -6.45 2.54 15.53
CA GLN A 80 -5.84 3.85 15.33
C GLN A 80 -4.33 3.77 15.46
N LEU A 81 -3.62 4.60 14.70
CA LEU A 81 -2.19 4.77 14.88
C LEU A 81 -1.90 5.56 16.15
N GLU A 82 -0.85 5.15 16.86
CA GLU A 82 -0.28 5.93 17.95
C GLU A 82 0.24 7.27 17.40
N LYS A 83 -0.09 8.36 18.09
CA LYS A 83 0.36 9.71 17.69
C LYS A 83 1.84 9.93 17.99
N GLU A 84 2.34 9.23 18.99
CA GLU A 84 3.70 9.33 19.51
C GLU A 84 4.22 7.93 19.80
N ASP A 85 5.54 7.74 19.65
CA ASP A 85 6.24 6.47 19.92
C ASP A 85 5.75 5.29 19.04
N TYR A 86 6.25 4.09 19.35
CA TYR A 86 5.91 2.85 18.65
C TYR A 86 4.70 2.14 19.27
N PHE A 87 3.94 1.44 18.43
CA PHE A 87 2.90 0.53 18.89
C PHE A 87 3.49 -0.62 19.73
N LYS A 88 3.02 -0.76 20.98
CA LYS A 88 3.51 -1.77 21.95
C LYS A 88 2.56 -2.96 22.11
N GLY A 89 1.47 -3.01 21.36
CA GLY A 89 0.41 -4.02 21.50
C GLY A 89 0.64 -5.35 20.76
N TYR A 90 1.86 -5.64 20.30
CA TYR A 90 2.16 -6.91 19.63
C TYR A 90 1.92 -8.10 20.56
N LYS A 91 1.18 -9.10 20.08
CA LYS A 91 0.88 -10.34 20.81
C LYS A 91 1.15 -11.55 19.91
N MET A 92 2.12 -12.38 20.31
CA MET A 92 2.56 -13.56 19.55
C MET A 92 1.47 -14.64 19.40
N ASN A 93 0.48 -14.65 20.29
CA ASN A 93 -0.60 -15.63 20.31
C ASN A 93 -1.83 -15.23 19.46
N ILE A 94 -1.76 -14.12 18.72
CA ILE A 94 -2.79 -13.74 17.76
C ILE A 94 -2.56 -14.49 16.45
N ASN A 95 -3.62 -15.06 15.88
CA ASN A 95 -3.57 -15.64 14.53
C ASN A 95 -3.55 -14.50 13.48
N PRO A 96 -2.45 -14.33 12.71
CA PRO A 96 -2.38 -13.30 11.67
C PRO A 96 -2.98 -13.75 10.33
N GLY A 97 -3.53 -14.97 10.27
CA GLY A 97 -4.09 -15.55 9.05
C GLY A 97 -5.32 -14.79 8.55
N LEU A 98 -5.45 -14.73 7.23
CA LEU A 98 -6.62 -14.15 6.59
C LEU A 98 -7.83 -15.07 6.77
N ALA A 99 -8.92 -14.56 7.32
CA ALA A 99 -10.17 -15.30 7.40
C ALA A 99 -10.71 -15.61 5.99
N ASN A 100 -11.24 -16.83 5.78
CA ASN A 100 -11.73 -17.26 4.47
C ASN A 100 -12.81 -16.33 3.91
N SER A 101 -13.72 -15.84 4.75
CA SER A 101 -14.76 -14.89 4.34
C SER A 101 -14.19 -13.58 3.79
N ILE A 102 -13.07 -13.11 4.33
CA ILE A 102 -12.40 -11.89 3.87
C ILE A 102 -11.72 -12.12 2.53
N GLY A 103 -10.95 -13.21 2.41
CA GLY A 103 -10.23 -13.56 1.19
C GLY A 103 -11.14 -13.97 0.02
N ALA A 104 -12.26 -14.65 0.31
CA ALA A 104 -13.18 -15.12 -0.71
C ALA A 104 -14.22 -14.08 -1.13
N THR A 105 -14.60 -13.14 -0.26
CA THR A 105 -15.76 -12.27 -0.54
C THR A 105 -15.65 -10.85 0.01
N ALA A 106 -15.33 -10.66 1.30
CA ALA A 106 -15.55 -9.35 1.91
C ALA A 106 -14.73 -8.22 1.25
N LEU A 107 -13.47 -8.48 0.86
CA LEU A 107 -12.63 -7.46 0.22
C LEU A 107 -13.15 -7.04 -1.17
N TYR A 108 -13.95 -7.85 -1.86
CA TYR A 108 -14.47 -7.54 -3.18
C TYR A 108 -15.43 -6.34 -3.22
N PHE A 109 -15.77 -5.75 -2.08
CA PHE A 109 -16.43 -4.44 -2.04
C PHE A 109 -15.64 -3.38 -2.82
N TYR A 110 -14.31 -3.53 -2.99
CA TYR A 110 -13.52 -2.60 -3.81
C TYR A 110 -14.05 -2.51 -5.26
N ILE A 111 -14.67 -3.56 -5.80
CA ILE A 111 -15.25 -3.54 -7.15
C ILE A 111 -16.36 -2.50 -7.25
N SER A 112 -17.15 -2.28 -6.19
CA SER A 112 -18.18 -1.23 -6.20
C SER A 112 -17.60 0.18 -6.13
N LEU A 113 -16.33 0.33 -5.72
CA LEU A 113 -15.60 1.58 -5.71
C LEU A 113 -14.92 1.89 -7.05
N MET A 114 -14.81 0.91 -7.95
CA MET A 114 -14.10 1.10 -9.21
C MET A 114 -14.93 1.94 -10.19
N PRO A 115 -14.35 3.02 -10.74
CA PRO A 115 -15.03 3.77 -11.79
C PRO A 115 -15.09 2.94 -13.07
N LYS A 116 -16.06 3.24 -13.93
CA LYS A 116 -16.19 2.58 -15.24
C LYS A 116 -15.06 2.91 -16.21
N LYS A 117 -14.41 4.07 -16.01
CA LYS A 117 -13.36 4.59 -16.86
C LYS A 117 -12.30 5.29 -16.03
N LEU A 118 -11.05 5.17 -16.44
CA LEU A 118 -9.95 5.92 -15.88
C LEU A 118 -9.72 7.17 -16.72
N GLU A 119 -9.86 8.35 -16.12
CA GLU A 119 -9.56 9.61 -16.81
C GLU A 119 -8.05 9.86 -16.86
N VAL A 120 -7.57 10.32 -18.01
CA VAL A 120 -6.16 10.65 -18.22
C VAL A 120 -6.02 12.16 -18.37
N PHE A 121 -5.04 12.71 -17.64
CA PHE A 121 -4.76 14.13 -17.58
C PHE A 121 -3.34 14.44 -18.06
N ASP A 122 -3.15 15.59 -18.69
CA ASP A 122 -1.83 16.10 -19.02
C ASP A 122 -1.14 16.75 -17.81
N LYS A 123 0.07 17.29 -18.04
CA LYS A 123 0.90 17.94 -17.01
C LYS A 123 0.24 19.20 -16.40
N THR A 124 -0.76 19.78 -17.07
CA THR A 124 -1.48 20.97 -16.62
C THR A 124 -2.79 20.62 -15.91
N GLY A 125 -3.12 19.33 -15.81
CA GLY A 125 -4.38 18.85 -15.25
C GLY A 125 -5.55 18.94 -16.24
N LYS A 126 -5.30 19.19 -17.52
CA LYS A 126 -6.34 19.16 -18.55
C LYS A 126 -6.62 17.70 -18.93
N ARG A 127 -7.90 17.32 -18.95
CA ARG A 127 -8.31 15.98 -19.41
C ARG A 127 -7.97 15.80 -20.89
N ILE A 128 -7.25 14.73 -21.20
CA ILE A 128 -6.84 14.38 -22.57
C ILE A 128 -7.51 13.12 -23.10
N GLY A 129 -8.11 12.30 -22.24
CA GLY A 129 -8.83 11.11 -22.67
C GLY A 129 -9.38 10.30 -21.49
N ASP A 130 -9.90 9.13 -21.82
CA ASP A 130 -10.24 8.08 -20.85
C ASP A 130 -9.85 6.69 -21.37
N GLU A 131 -9.54 5.79 -20.45
CA GLU A 131 -9.27 4.37 -20.71
C GLU A 131 -10.35 3.54 -20.02
N SER A 132 -10.80 2.46 -20.66
CA SER A 132 -11.73 1.53 -20.01
C SER A 132 -10.97 0.65 -19.01
N ILE A 133 -11.58 0.40 -17.85
CA ILE A 133 -11.02 -0.46 -16.80
C ILE A 133 -11.62 -1.86 -16.93
#